data_AF-A0A161HE14-F1
#
_entry.id   AF-A0A161HE14-F1
#
_cell.length_a   1.000
_cell.length_b   1.000
_cell.length_c   1.000
_cell.angle_alpha   90.00
_cell.angle_beta   90.00
_cell.angle_gamma   90.00
#
_symmetry.space_group_name_H-M   'P 1'
#
loop_
_entity.id
_entity.type
_entity.pdbx_description
1 polymer ?
#
loop_
_entity_poly.entity_id
_entity_poly.type
_entity_poly.pdbx_seq_one_letter_code
_entity_poly.pdbx_strand_id
1 'polypeptide(L)' 'MSALDKTLILFLLGVLLFASPLVDWWSRPGMPWYLPYALWGGLIGVGMLIQWGRGRHDL' A
#
# COMPACT_ATOMS: atom_id res chain seq x y z
N MET A 1 -6.87 -10.54 -14.20
CA MET A 1 -5.74 -10.51 -13.23
C MET A 1 -6.01 -11.54 -12.16
N SER A 2 -5.10 -12.50 -12.04
CA SER A 2 -5.08 -13.51 -10.99
C SER A 2 -5.01 -12.84 -9.61
N ALA A 3 -5.45 -13.53 -8.57
CA ALA A 3 -5.27 -13.09 -7.19
C ALA A 3 -3.78 -12.82 -6.88
N LEU A 4 -2.89 -13.60 -7.49
CA LEU A 4 -1.44 -13.46 -7.38
C LEU A 4 -0.94 -12.14 -7.99
N ASP A 5 -1.47 -11.70 -9.13
CA ASP A 5 -1.09 -10.42 -9.75
C ASP A 5 -1.43 -9.22 -8.84
N LYS A 6 -2.59 -9.27 -8.18
CA LYS A 6 -3.03 -8.22 -7.24
C LYS A 6 -2.14 -8.17 -6.01
N THR A 7 -1.79 -9.33 -5.45
CA THR A 7 -0.86 -9.42 -4.32
C THR A 7 0.53 -8.95 -4.71
N LEU A 8 1.03 -9.30 -5.90
CA LEU A 8 2.30 -8.81 -6.42
C LEU A 8 2.31 -7.29 -6.56
N ILE A 9 1.24 -6.68 -7.08
CA ILE A 9 1.15 -5.22 -7.21
C ILE A 9 1.13 -4.54 -5.84
N LEU A 10 0.36 -5.06 -4.88
CA LEU A 10 0.36 -4.55 -3.50
C LEU A 10 1.74 -4.67 -2.85
N PHE A 11 2.41 -5.80 -3.06
CA PHE A 11 3.76 -6.03 -2.57
C PHE A 11 4.77 -5.06 -3.19
N LEU A 12 4.77 -4.91 -4.52
CA LEU A 12 5.60 -3.96 -5.26
C LEU A 12 5.35 -2.52 -4.81
N LEU A 13 4.09 -2.16 -4.56
CA LEU A 13 3.73 -0.85 -4.01
C LEU A 13 4.31 -0.64 -2.61
N GLY A 14 4.25 -1.65 -1.74
CA GLY A 14 4.89 -1.62 -0.42
C GLY A 14 6.41 -1.45 -0.52
N VAL A 15 7.07 -2.23 -1.39
CA VAL A 15 8.51 -2.12 -1.63
C VAL A 15 8.88 -0.74 -2.17
N LEU A 16 8.08 -0.17 -3.09
CA LEU A 16 8.29 1.17 -3.61
C LEU A 16 8.15 2.23 -2.50
N LEU A 17 7.17 2.11 -1.62
CA LEU A 17 6.93 3.09 -0.56
C LEU A 17 7.97 3.02 0.57
N PHE A 18 8.45 1.81 0.91
CA PHE A 18 9.25 1.57 2.12
C PHE A 18 10.71 1.15 1.87
N ALA A 19 11.07 0.75 0.65
CA ALA A 19 12.40 0.22 0.33
C ALA A 19 13.00 0.83 -0.94
N SER A 20 12.52 2.01 -1.35
CA SER A 20 13.03 2.73 -2.52
C SER A 20 13.53 4.14 -2.14
N PRO A 21 14.18 4.87 -3.07
CA PRO A 21 14.56 6.27 -2.86
C PRO A 21 13.38 7.19 -2.50
N LEU A 22 12.14 6.76 -2.76
CA LEU A 22 10.92 7.47 -2.38
C LEU A 22 10.76 7.59 -0.86
N VAL A 23 11.45 6.75 -0.08
CA VAL A 23 11.49 6.84 1.39
C VAL A 23 11.99 8.22 1.83
N ASP A 24 13.01 8.75 1.15
CA ASP A 24 13.61 10.04 1.49
C ASP A 24 12.58 11.18 1.43
N TRP A 25 11.59 11.10 0.54
CA TRP A 25 10.56 12.15 0.41
C TRP A 25 9.70 12.31 1.67
N TRP A 26 9.29 11.21 2.30
CA TRP A 26 8.44 11.24 3.50
C TRP A 26 9.23 11.08 4.80
N SER A 27 10.45 10.56 4.75
CA SER A 27 11.33 10.38 5.91
C SER A 27 12.29 11.56 6.15
N ARG A 28 12.21 12.61 5.32
CA ARG A 28 13.04 13.82 5.44
C ARG A 28 12.86 14.52 6.79
N PRO A 29 13.92 15.14 7.33
CA PRO A 29 13.81 15.99 8.51
C PRO A 29 12.78 17.10 8.30
N GLY A 30 11.89 17.30 9.28
CA GLY A 30 10.80 18.28 9.21
C GLY A 30 9.48 17.72 8.67
N MET A 31 9.43 16.47 8.22
CA MET A 31 8.17 15.82 7.88
C MET A 31 7.36 15.41 9.11
N PRO A 32 6.01 15.43 9.02
CA PRO A 32 5.12 14.93 10.07
C PRO A 32 5.46 13.51 10.52
N TRP A 33 5.54 13.32 11.84
CA TRP A 33 5.85 12.02 12.46
C TRP A 33 4.86 10.90 12.12
N TYR A 34 3.63 11.26 11.72
CA TYR A 34 2.58 10.28 11.42
C TYR A 34 2.62 9.75 9.97
N LEU A 35 3.42 10.34 9.09
CA LEU A 35 3.51 9.95 7.66
C LEU A 35 3.75 8.46 7.42
N PRO A 36 4.67 7.79 8.13
CA PRO A 36 4.91 6.35 7.93
C PRO A 36 3.65 5.53 8.20
N TYR A 37 2.91 5.89 9.25
CA TYR A 37 1.66 5.21 9.62
C TYR A 37 0.53 5.52 8.64
N ALA A 38 0.47 6.75 8.11
CA ALA A 38 -0.50 7.12 7.08
C ALA A 38 -0.27 6.34 5.78
N LEU A 39 0.99 6.15 5.36
CA LEU A 39 1.35 5.34 4.19
C LEU A 39 1.00 3.85 4.41
N TRP A 40 1.32 3.31 5.59
CA TRP A 40 0.92 1.96 5.97
C TRP A 40 -0.60 1.78 5.98
N GLY A 41 -1.33 2.72 6.58
CA GLY A 41 -2.78 2.73 6.61
C GLY A 41 -3.38 2.79 5.20
N GLY A 42 -2.80 3.60 4.31
CA GLY A 42 -3.17 3.65 2.90
C GLY A 42 -2.99 2.31 2.19
N LEU A 43 -1.84 1.65 2.39
CA LEU A 43 -1.56 0.34 1.80
C LEU A 43 -2.57 -0.73 2.26
N ILE A 44 -2.87 -0.77 3.56
CA ILE A 44 -3.86 -1.69 4.14
C ILE A 44 -5.26 -1.37 3.61
N GLY A 45 -5.62 -0.09 3.53
CA GLY A 45 -6.91 0.37 3.00
C GLY A 45 -7.11 -0.05 1.54
N VAL A 46 -6.09 0.10 0.69
CA VAL A 46 -6.12 -0.37 -0.71
C VAL A 46 -6.27 -1.90 -0.75
N GLY A 47 -5.53 -2.64 0.07
CA GLY A 47 -5.69 -4.09 0.19
C GLY A 47 -7.11 -4.49 0.57
N MET A 48 -7.71 -3.80 1.55
CA MET A 48 -9.08 -4.02 2.00
C MET A 48 -10.09 -3.73 0.88
N LEU A 49 -9.96 -2.61 0.17
CA LEU A 49 -10.82 -2.27 -0.98
C LEU A 49 -10.76 -3.34 -2.08
N ILE A 50 -9.56 -3.85 -2.38
CA ILE A 50 -9.37 -4.92 -3.38
C ILE A 50 -10.07 -6.21 -2.95
N GLN A 51 -10.00 -6.56 -1.66
CA GLN A 51 -10.68 -7.72 -1.10
C GLN A 51 -12.21 -7.54 -1.12
N TRP A 52 -12.68 -6.35 -0.75
CA TRP A 52 -14.11 -6.06 -0.66
C TRP A 52 -14.80 -6.08 -2.03
N GLY A 53 -14.11 -5.60 -3.07
CA GLY A 53 -14.59 -5.71 -4.46
C GLY A 53 -14.65 -7.16 -4.97
N ARG A 54 -13.93 -8.10 -4.36
CA ARG A 54 -13.93 -9.53 -4.72
C ARG A 54 -15.14 -10.27 -4.15
N GLY A 55 -15.51 -9.99 -2.90
CA GLY A 55 -16.67 -10.62 -2.24
C GLY A 55 -18.04 -10.27 -2.86
N ARG A 56 -18.10 -9.29 -3.77
CA ARG A 56 -19.31 -8.93 -4.52
C ARG A 56 -19.54 -9.76 -5.78
N HIS A 57 -18.54 -10.52 -6.24
CA HIS A 57 -18.68 -11.38 -7.42
C HIS A 57 -19.01 -12.85 -7.08
N ASP A 58 -19.07 -13.19 -5.78
CA ASP A 58 -19.37 -14.54 -5.29
C ASP A 58 -20.82 -14.67 -4.72
N LEU A 59 -21.69 -13.70 -4.99
CA LEU A 59 -23.14 -13.70 -4.66
C LEU A 59 -23.97 -13.50 -5.93
#